data_AF-A0A0J6GWI3-F1
#
_entry.id   AF-A0A0J6GWI3-F1
#
_cell.length_a   1.000
_cell.length_b   1.000
_cell.length_c   1.000
_cell.angle_alpha   90.00
_cell.angle_beta   90.00
_cell.angle_gamma   90.00
#
_symmetry.space_group_name_H-M   'P 1'
#
loop_
_entity.id
_entity.type
_entity.pdbx_description
1 polymer ?
#
loop_
_entity_poly.entity_id
_entity_poly.type
_entity_poly.pdbx_seq_one_letter_code
_entity_poly.pdbx_strand_id
1 'polypeptide(L)'
;MTAFALTYSLHVLAALIWVGGMFFAWMVLRPAAMTALEGPQRLKLWVEVFKRFFVWVWIAVVILPISGVGLLQLRFNGFETAPRYVQIMMGLYIVMVALFIRIQSLQLPELRKAVEAGQWSEGAAALGRIRRLVGINLIVGLVLVAIASARPMF
;
A
#
# COMPACT_ATOMS: atom_id res chain seq x y z
N MET A 1 19.18 21.33 -9.18
CA MET A 1 19.68 20.14 -8.46
C MET A 1 18.83 19.81 -7.22
N THR A 2 18.52 20.78 -6.35
CA THR A 2 17.78 20.56 -5.09
C THR A 2 16.31 20.13 -5.27
N ALA A 3 15.56 20.75 -6.18
CA ALA A 3 14.14 20.42 -6.38
C ALA A 3 13.94 18.95 -6.80
N PHE A 4 14.68 18.48 -7.81
CA PHE A 4 14.63 17.08 -8.24
C PHE A 4 14.98 16.11 -7.11
N ALA A 5 16.08 16.36 -6.38
CA ALA A 5 16.53 15.48 -5.31
C ALA A 5 15.50 15.38 -4.17
N LEU A 6 14.89 16.50 -3.80
CA LEU A 6 13.82 16.53 -2.78
C LEU A 6 12.58 15.78 -3.26
N THR A 7 12.08 16.07 -4.47
CA THR A 7 10.90 15.40 -5.02
C THR A 7 11.14 13.89 -5.15
N TYR A 8 12.31 13.48 -5.62
CA TYR A 8 12.69 12.07 -5.74
C TYR A 8 12.74 11.38 -4.37
N SER A 9 13.36 12.02 -3.38
CA SER A 9 13.44 11.49 -2.01
C SER A 9 12.05 11.29 -1.40
N LEU A 10 11.16 12.27 -1.53
CA LEU A 10 9.79 12.17 -1.05
C LEU A 10 9.01 11.06 -1.76
N HIS A 11 9.19 10.93 -3.09
CA HIS A 11 8.57 9.87 -3.87
C HIS A 11 8.99 8.47 -3.39
N VAL A 12 10.30 8.27 -3.21
CA VAL A 12 10.86 6.99 -2.75
C VAL A 12 10.43 6.68 -1.31
N LEU A 13 10.44 7.66 -0.41
CA LEU A 13 9.98 7.48 0.97
C LEU A 13 8.50 7.10 1.03
N ALA A 14 7.64 7.73 0.22
CA ALA A 14 6.23 7.37 0.15
C ALA A 14 6.03 5.93 -0.34
N ALA A 15 6.77 5.52 -1.38
CA ALA A 15 6.75 4.14 -1.86
C ALA A 15 7.25 3.15 -0.80
N LEU A 16 8.35 3.48 -0.11
CA LEU A 16 8.94 2.67 0.95
C LEU A 16 7.96 2.47 2.12
N ILE A 17 7.32 3.53 2.60
CA ILE A 17 6.37 3.47 3.72
C ILE A 17 5.19 2.57 3.36
N TRP A 18 4.64 2.72 2.16
CA TRP A 18 3.47 1.94 1.77
C TRP A 18 3.83 0.47 1.48
N VAL A 19 4.77 0.21 0.58
CA VAL A 19 5.15 -1.16 0.19
C VAL A 19 5.84 -1.88 1.34
N GLY A 20 6.78 -1.22 2.02
CA GLY A 20 7.48 -1.76 3.19
C GLY A 20 6.53 -2.01 4.37
N GLY A 21 5.56 -1.13 4.61
CA GLY A 21 4.53 -1.34 5.63
C GLY A 21 3.65 -2.57 5.33
N MET A 22 3.25 -2.76 4.07
CA MET A 22 2.53 -3.98 3.66
C MET A 22 3.39 -5.23 3.82
N PHE A 23 4.67 -5.16 3.44
CA PHE A 23 5.62 -6.26 3.61
C PHE A 23 5.76 -6.64 5.09
N PHE A 24 5.99 -5.66 5.96
CA PHE A 24 6.08 -5.87 7.41
C PHE A 24 4.78 -6.48 7.96
N ALA A 25 3.63 -5.92 7.59
CA ALA A 25 2.34 -6.43 8.03
C ALA A 25 2.14 -7.91 7.65
N TRP A 26 2.54 -8.29 6.43
CA TRP A 26 2.36 -9.64 5.91
C TRP A 26 3.35 -10.67 6.44
N MET A 27 4.63 -10.33 6.36
CA MET A 27 5.74 -11.26 6.59
C MET A 27 6.17 -11.33 8.05
N VAL A 28 5.93 -10.28 8.83
CA VAL A 28 6.46 -10.16 10.19
C VAL A 28 5.34 -10.09 11.21
N LEU A 29 4.49 -9.07 11.11
CA LEU A 29 3.45 -8.82 12.11
C LEU A 29 2.43 -9.95 12.16
N ARG A 30 2.00 -10.46 11.00
CA ARG A 30 1.03 -11.55 10.94
C ARG A 30 1.51 -12.83 11.66
N PRO A 31 2.65 -13.44 11.31
CA PRO A 31 3.09 -14.65 12.00
C PRO A 31 3.34 -14.39 13.49
N ALA A 32 3.93 -13.23 13.85
CA ALA A 32 4.12 -12.86 15.25
C ALA A 32 2.79 -12.81 16.02
N ALA A 33 1.75 -12.18 15.46
CA ALA A 33 0.43 -12.09 16.07
C ALA A 33 -0.32 -13.44 16.10
N MET A 34 -0.01 -14.38 15.22
CA MET A 34 -0.55 -15.74 15.28
C MET A 34 0.03 -16.55 16.44
N THR A 35 1.31 -16.33 16.75
CA THR A 35 2.01 -17.03 17.84
C THR A 35 1.75 -16.39 19.20
N ALA A 36 1.73 -15.04 19.27
CA ALA A 36 1.71 -14.32 20.53
C ALA A 36 0.29 -14.04 21.08
N LEU A 37 -0.75 -14.12 20.25
CA LEU A 37 -2.10 -13.67 20.61
C LEU A 37 -3.18 -14.70 20.27
N GLU A 38 -4.19 -14.77 21.13
CA GLU A 38 -5.43 -15.51 20.89
C GLU A 38 -6.30 -14.85 19.80
N GLY A 39 -7.31 -15.58 19.31
CA GLY A 39 -8.17 -15.16 18.21
C GLY A 39 -8.76 -13.75 18.36
N PRO A 40 -9.50 -13.45 19.45
CA PRO A 40 -10.12 -12.14 19.65
C PRO A 40 -9.10 -11.00 19.80
N GLN A 41 -8.02 -11.23 20.54
CA GLN A 41 -6.97 -10.23 20.75
C GLN A 41 -6.26 -9.87 19.44
N ARG A 42 -6.01 -10.88 18.59
CA ARG A 42 -5.45 -10.68 17.25
C ARG A 42 -6.34 -9.81 16.36
N LEU A 43 -7.66 -10.01 16.39
CA LEU A 43 -8.59 -9.18 15.60
C LEU A 43 -8.57 -7.71 16.08
N LYS A 44 -8.58 -7.49 17.40
CA LYS A 44 -8.47 -6.15 17.99
C LYS A 44 -7.17 -5.45 17.60
N LEU A 45 -6.03 -6.17 17.63
CA LEU A 45 -4.75 -5.66 17.17
C LEU A 45 -4.82 -5.19 15.71
N TRP A 46 -5.38 -6.02 14.82
CA TRP A 46 -5.46 -5.67 13.40
C TRP A 46 -6.34 -4.45 13.12
N VAL A 47 -7.44 -4.28 13.84
CA VAL A 47 -8.27 -3.06 13.75
C VAL A 47 -7.44 -1.81 14.05
N GLU A 48 -6.65 -1.84 15.12
CA GLU A 48 -5.80 -0.72 15.54
C GLU A 48 -4.62 -0.48 14.58
N VAL A 49 -4.02 -1.56 14.07
CA VAL A 49 -2.95 -1.47 13.06
C VAL A 49 -3.47 -0.83 11.78
N PHE A 50 -4.61 -1.28 11.24
CA PHE A 50 -5.18 -0.70 10.03
C PHE A 50 -5.58 0.76 10.22
N LYS A 51 -6.15 1.11 11.39
CA LYS A 51 -6.51 2.49 11.73
C LYS A 51 -5.31 3.43 11.62
N ARG A 52 -4.14 3.04 12.15
CA ARG A 52 -2.92 3.87 12.11
C ARG A 52 -2.22 3.81 10.76
N PHE A 53 -2.07 2.62 10.19
CA PHE A 53 -1.34 2.45 8.94
C PHE A 53 -2.05 3.10 7.75
N PHE A 54 -3.38 3.09 7.69
CA PHE A 54 -4.10 3.66 6.55
C PHE A 54 -3.99 5.19 6.46
N VAL A 55 -3.68 5.88 7.56
CA VAL A 55 -3.33 7.31 7.52
C VAL A 55 -2.05 7.51 6.70
N TRP A 56 -1.02 6.70 6.97
CA TRP A 56 0.23 6.73 6.22
C TRP A 56 0.06 6.31 4.76
N VAL A 57 -0.82 5.33 4.49
CA VAL A 57 -1.16 4.95 3.11
C VAL A 57 -1.83 6.11 2.39
N TRP A 58 -2.78 6.83 2.99
CA TRP A 58 -3.38 8.02 2.38
C TRP A 58 -2.36 9.10 2.07
N ILE A 59 -1.41 9.35 2.98
CA ILE A 59 -0.30 10.27 2.74
C ILE A 59 0.51 9.82 1.52
N ALA A 60 0.84 8.53 1.41
CA ALA A 60 1.56 7.99 0.25
C ALA A 60 0.74 8.09 -1.05
N VAL A 61 -0.57 7.84 -1.01
CA VAL A 61 -1.50 7.98 -2.14
C VAL A 61 -1.56 9.42 -2.67
N VAL A 62 -1.34 10.42 -1.84
CA VAL A 62 -1.29 11.82 -2.29
C VAL A 62 0.13 12.19 -2.77
N ILE A 63 1.16 11.81 -2.02
CA ILE A 63 2.54 12.19 -2.34
C ILE A 63 3.02 11.55 -3.65
N LEU A 64 2.73 10.27 -3.88
CA LEU A 64 3.22 9.53 -5.05
C LEU A 64 2.83 10.15 -6.40
N PRO A 65 1.55 10.49 -6.68
CA PRO A 65 1.18 11.12 -7.95
C PRO A 65 1.73 12.54 -8.06
N ILE A 66 1.68 13.35 -6.99
CA ILE A 66 2.20 14.73 -7.01
C ILE A 66 3.69 14.73 -7.35
N SER A 67 4.46 13.92 -6.62
CA SER A 67 5.91 13.81 -6.84
C SER A 67 6.24 13.11 -8.15
N GLY A 68 5.46 12.10 -8.57
CA GLY A 68 5.66 11.39 -9.82
C GLY A 68 5.46 12.28 -11.05
N VAL A 69 4.39 13.08 -11.07
CA VAL A 69 4.16 14.08 -12.12
C VAL A 69 5.25 15.15 -12.10
N GLY A 70 5.66 15.62 -10.93
CA GLY A 70 6.79 16.55 -10.79
C GLY A 70 8.09 16.00 -11.39
N LEU A 71 8.44 14.75 -11.10
CA LEU A 71 9.63 14.09 -11.66
C LEU A 71 9.54 13.90 -13.17
N LEU A 72 8.34 13.62 -13.69
CA LEU A 72 8.09 13.44 -15.11
C LEU A 72 8.29 14.75 -15.88
N GLN A 73 7.80 15.88 -15.33
CA GLN A 73 8.05 17.20 -15.91
C GLN A 73 9.54 17.57 -15.85
N LEU A 74 10.18 17.38 -14.69
CA LEU A 74 11.59 17.76 -14.49
C LEU A 74 12.58 16.92 -15.30
N ARG A 75 12.27 15.65 -15.58
CA ARG A 75 13.21 14.70 -16.21
C ARG A 75 12.91 14.41 -17.66
N PHE A 76 11.63 14.32 -18.02
CA PHE A 76 11.22 13.90 -19.36
C PHE A 76 10.63 15.06 -20.17
N ASN A 77 10.32 16.21 -19.59
CA ASN A 77 9.64 17.32 -20.26
C ASN A 77 8.20 16.96 -20.70
N GLY A 78 7.53 16.06 -19.98
CA GLY A 78 6.14 15.69 -20.23
C GLY A 78 5.87 14.19 -20.31
N PHE A 79 4.60 13.84 -20.52
CA PHE A 79 4.14 12.44 -20.56
C PHE A 79 4.47 11.76 -21.89
N GLU A 80 4.53 12.53 -22.98
CA GLU A 80 4.75 12.04 -24.34
C GLU A 80 6.16 11.48 -24.54
N THR A 81 7.12 12.02 -23.81
CA THR A 81 8.55 11.70 -23.85
C THR A 81 8.95 10.72 -22.74
N ALA A 82 8.04 10.37 -21.83
CA ALA A 82 8.31 9.47 -20.74
C ALA A 82 8.46 8.02 -21.26
N PRO A 83 9.47 7.26 -20.82
CA PRO A 83 9.62 5.85 -21.17
C PRO A 83 8.38 5.03 -20.78
N ARG A 84 8.08 3.95 -21.53
CA ARG A 84 6.90 3.10 -21.29
C ARG A 84 6.85 2.50 -19.88
N TYR A 85 8.00 2.19 -19.27
CA TYR A 85 8.02 1.69 -17.90
C TYR A 85 7.39 2.68 -16.89
N VAL A 86 7.43 3.99 -17.16
CA VAL A 86 6.77 5.01 -16.33
C VAL A 86 5.25 4.91 -16.45
N GLN A 87 4.74 4.67 -17.66
CA GLN A 87 3.31 4.42 -17.88
C GLN A 87 2.85 3.15 -17.17
N ILE A 88 3.67 2.08 -17.18
CA ILE A 88 3.42 0.86 -16.42
C ILE A 88 3.39 1.16 -14.91
N MET A 89 4.34 1.94 -14.38
CA MET A 89 4.33 2.35 -12.98
C MET A 89 3.04 3.07 -12.60
N MET A 90 2.54 3.98 -13.44
CA MET A 90 1.26 4.67 -13.23
C MET A 90 0.08 3.70 -13.22
N GLY A 91 0.05 2.75 -14.18
CA GLY A 91 -0.99 1.72 -14.25
C GLY A 91 -1.01 0.84 -13.00
N LEU A 92 0.15 0.34 -12.56
CA LEU A 92 0.27 -0.46 -11.33
C LEU A 92 -0.14 0.35 -10.11
N TYR A 93 0.26 1.62 -10.02
CA TYR A 93 -0.16 2.51 -8.94
C TYR A 93 -1.69 2.64 -8.85
N ILE A 94 -2.39 2.82 -9.98
CA ILE A 94 -3.86 2.89 -10.02
C ILE A 94 -4.47 1.58 -9.49
N VAL A 95 -3.93 0.43 -9.89
CA VAL A 95 -4.37 -0.88 -9.35
C VAL A 95 -4.19 -0.94 -7.83
N MET A 96 -3.04 -0.50 -7.32
CA MET A 96 -2.76 -0.49 -5.87
C MET A 96 -3.75 0.39 -5.09
N VAL A 97 -4.06 1.59 -5.62
CA VAL A 97 -5.04 2.51 -5.04
C VAL A 97 -6.44 1.89 -5.05
N ALA A 98 -6.85 1.28 -6.17
CA ALA A 98 -8.16 0.64 -6.27
C ALA A 98 -8.32 -0.51 -5.23
N LEU A 99 -7.27 -1.33 -5.05
CA LEU A 99 -7.25 -2.36 -4.01
C LEU A 99 -7.33 -1.75 -2.62
N PHE A 100 -6.58 -0.68 -2.35
CA PHE A 100 -6.60 0.01 -1.07
C PHE A 100 -7.98 0.60 -0.76
N ILE A 101 -8.59 1.33 -1.69
CA ILE A 101 -9.94 1.90 -1.53
C ILE A 101 -10.94 0.79 -1.26
N ARG A 102 -10.89 -0.34 -1.98
CA ARG A 102 -11.76 -1.49 -1.73
C ARG A 102 -11.60 -2.05 -0.31
N ILE A 103 -10.36 -2.19 0.17
CA ILE A 103 -10.09 -2.66 1.53
C ILE A 103 -10.67 -1.67 2.55
N GLN A 104 -10.39 -0.38 2.40
CA GLN A 104 -10.77 0.64 3.37
C GLN A 104 -12.26 0.91 3.42
N SER A 105 -12.93 0.98 2.26
CA SER A 105 -14.35 1.35 2.18
C SER A 105 -15.29 0.18 2.45
N LEU A 106 -14.94 -1.03 2.01
CA LEU A 106 -15.85 -2.18 2.11
C LEU A 106 -15.47 -3.12 3.25
N GLN A 107 -14.19 -3.46 3.40
CA GLN A 107 -13.80 -4.57 4.27
C GLN A 107 -13.43 -4.14 5.68
N LEU A 108 -12.82 -2.97 5.86
CA LEU A 108 -12.44 -2.45 7.18
C LEU A 108 -13.66 -2.14 8.07
N PRO A 109 -14.76 -1.55 7.56
CA PRO A 109 -15.97 -1.32 8.37
C PRO A 109 -16.61 -2.63 8.82
N GLU A 110 -16.67 -3.65 7.96
CA GLU A 110 -17.16 -4.99 8.30
C GLU A 110 -16.34 -5.60 9.46
N LEU A 111 -15.01 -5.55 9.36
CA LEU A 111 -14.14 -6.05 10.43
C LEU A 111 -14.37 -5.31 11.76
N ARG A 112 -14.48 -3.98 11.73
CA ARG A 112 -14.70 -3.16 12.93
C ARG A 112 -16.03 -3.51 13.60
N LYS A 113 -17.12 -3.55 12.82
CA LYS A 113 -18.45 -3.91 13.32
C LYS A 113 -18.46 -5.30 13.97
N ALA A 114 -17.86 -6.30 13.32
CA ALA A 114 -17.79 -7.65 13.86
C ALA A 114 -16.97 -7.72 15.17
N VAL A 115 -15.87 -6.97 15.28
CA VAL A 115 -15.04 -6.92 16.49
C VAL A 115 -15.76 -6.18 17.63
N GLU A 116 -16.46 -5.09 17.34
CA GLU A 116 -17.25 -4.33 18.31
C GLU A 116 -18.45 -5.14 18.83
N ALA A 117 -19.09 -5.93 17.95
CA ALA A 117 -20.19 -6.82 18.30
C ALA A 117 -19.76 -8.16 18.94
N GLY A 118 -18.45 -8.43 19.07
CA GLY A 118 -17.94 -9.70 19.59
C GLY A 118 -18.16 -10.92 18.66
N GLN A 119 -18.47 -10.69 17.38
CA GLN A 119 -18.70 -11.72 16.37
C GLN A 119 -17.37 -12.22 15.79
N TRP A 120 -16.64 -13.01 16.57
CA TRP A 120 -15.25 -13.40 16.25
C TRP A 120 -15.10 -14.20 14.94
N SER A 121 -16.07 -15.06 14.61
CA SER A 121 -16.05 -15.84 13.36
C SER A 121 -16.15 -14.94 12.14
N GLU A 122 -17.10 -14.00 12.15
CA GLU A 122 -17.28 -13.02 11.08
C GLU A 122 -16.08 -12.08 10.95
N GLY A 123 -15.54 -11.63 12.09
CA GLY A 123 -14.31 -10.82 12.12
C GLY A 123 -13.11 -11.56 11.52
N ALA A 124 -12.96 -12.85 11.79
CA ALA A 124 -11.90 -13.67 11.19
C ALA A 124 -12.08 -13.82 9.67
N ALA A 125 -13.31 -13.99 9.19
CA ALA A 125 -13.62 -14.05 7.76
C ALA A 125 -13.31 -12.70 7.06
N ALA A 126 -13.73 -11.57 7.65
CA ALA A 126 -13.43 -10.23 7.14
C ALA A 126 -11.92 -9.97 7.08
N LEU A 127 -11.19 -10.28 8.15
CA LEU A 127 -9.73 -10.18 8.17
C LEU A 127 -9.07 -11.07 7.10
N GLY A 128 -9.63 -12.25 6.82
CA GLY A 128 -9.20 -13.13 5.74
C GLY A 128 -9.30 -12.47 4.35
N ARG A 129 -10.41 -11.77 4.07
CA ARG A 129 -10.62 -11.03 2.82
C ARG A 129 -9.67 -9.84 2.70
N ILE A 130 -9.56 -9.02 3.75
CA ILE A 130 -8.59 -7.90 3.81
C ILE A 130 -7.20 -8.41 3.50
N ARG A 131 -6.80 -9.49 4.19
CA ARG A 131 -5.51 -10.12 4.02
C ARG A 131 -5.29 -10.48 2.55
N ARG A 132 -6.18 -11.26 1.91
CA ARG A 132 -6.01 -11.63 0.50
C ARG A 132 -5.76 -10.42 -0.40
N LEU A 133 -6.50 -9.32 -0.21
CA LEU A 133 -6.32 -8.09 -0.99
C LEU A 133 -4.99 -7.38 -0.68
N VAL A 134 -4.58 -7.30 0.59
CA VAL A 134 -3.27 -6.74 0.98
C VAL A 134 -2.13 -7.56 0.37
N GLY A 135 -2.23 -8.89 0.33
CA GLY A 135 -1.22 -9.76 -0.27
C GLY A 135 -1.09 -9.53 -1.78
N ILE A 136 -2.20 -9.40 -2.50
CA ILE A 136 -2.20 -9.03 -3.93
C ILE A 136 -1.57 -7.65 -4.12
N ASN A 137 -1.98 -6.68 -3.29
CA ASN A 137 -1.47 -5.31 -3.37
C ASN A 137 0.05 -5.24 -3.10
N LEU A 138 0.55 -6.05 -2.15
CA LEU A 138 1.97 -6.19 -1.88
C LEU A 138 2.74 -6.72 -3.08
N ILE A 139 2.24 -7.77 -3.74
CA ILE A 139 2.89 -8.33 -4.95
C ILE A 139 2.96 -7.25 -6.04
N VAL A 140 1.85 -6.55 -6.30
CA VAL A 140 1.82 -5.44 -7.27
C VAL A 140 2.83 -4.36 -6.89
N GLY A 141 2.90 -3.98 -5.62
CA GLY A 141 3.85 -2.98 -5.13
C GLY A 141 5.31 -3.41 -5.26
N LEU A 142 5.63 -4.68 -4.99
CA LEU A 142 6.99 -5.22 -5.18
C LEU A 142 7.38 -5.23 -6.67
N VAL A 143 6.46 -5.62 -7.56
CA VAL A 143 6.66 -5.57 -9.01
C VAL A 143 6.87 -4.12 -9.47
N LEU A 144 6.08 -3.17 -8.97
CA LEU A 144 6.23 -1.75 -9.29
C LEU A 144 7.62 -1.25 -8.90
N VAL A 145 8.07 -1.55 -7.66
CA VAL A 145 9.41 -1.16 -7.18
C VAL A 145 10.51 -1.80 -8.03
N ALA A 146 10.35 -3.06 -8.43
CA ALA A 146 11.32 -3.74 -9.29
C ALA A 146 11.40 -3.13 -10.70
N ILE A 147 10.27 -2.73 -11.29
CA ILE A 147 10.25 -2.03 -12.58
C ILE A 147 10.92 -0.65 -12.46
N ALA A 148 10.60 0.08 -11.39
CA ALA A 148 11.17 1.40 -11.13
C ALA A 148 12.70 1.36 -10.95
N SER A 149 13.22 0.30 -10.32
CA SER A 149 14.66 0.10 -10.12
C SER A 149 15.36 -0.40 -11.38
N ALA A 150 14.78 -1.37 -12.09
CA ALA A 150 15.37 -1.97 -13.28
C ALA A 150 15.38 -1.03 -14.50
N ARG A 151 14.43 -0.09 -14.58
CA ARG A 151 14.28 0.89 -15.68
C ARG A 151 14.41 0.24 -17.06
N PRO A 152 13.56 -0.74 -17.37
CA PRO A 152 13.70 -1.49 -18.60
C PRO A 152 13.55 -0.59 -19.83
N MET A 153 14.27 -0.94 -20.90
CA MET A 153 14.42 -0.12 -22.12
C MET A 153 13.32 -0.34 -23.17
N PHE A 154 12.27 -1.11 -22.87
CA PHE A 154 11.22 -1.51 -23.82
C PHE A 154 10.03 -0.54 -23.90
#